data_AF-A0AAD6ZC28-F1
#
_entry.id   AF-A0AAD6ZC28-F1
#
_cell.length_a   1.000
_cell.length_b   1.000
_cell.length_c   1.000
_cell.angle_alpha   90.00
_cell.angle_beta   90.00
_cell.angle_gamma   90.00
#
_symmetry.space_group_name_H-M   'P 1'
#
loop_
_entity.id
_entity.type
_entity.pdbx_description
1 polymer ?
#
loop_
_entity_poly.entity_id
_entity_poly.type
_entity_poly.pdbx_seq_one_letter_code
_entity_poly.pdbx_strand_id
1 'polypeptide(L)'
;MESAKELRARIVKLETEIERQKKLLTNLECDKKPAQRQLNAVLDPVARLPLEISSEIFVLSRTAFPEPGAMHIPMLLLNVCNAWSNIALSTPTLW
;
A
#
# COMPACT_ATOMS: atom_id res chain seq x y z
N MET A 1 2.35 -42.64 -30.19
CA MET A 1 3.29 -41.89 -29.33
C MET A 1 3.54 -40.56 -30.03
N GLU A 2 3.29 -39.43 -29.36
CA GLU A 2 3.67 -38.12 -29.89
C GLU A 2 5.17 -38.13 -30.20
N SER A 3 5.53 -37.66 -31.39
CA SER A 3 6.92 -37.57 -31.80
C SER A 3 7.63 -36.52 -30.95
N ALA A 4 8.92 -36.72 -30.65
CA ALA A 4 9.74 -35.74 -29.93
C ALA A 4 9.72 -34.34 -30.59
N LYS A 5 9.43 -34.26 -31.90
CA LYS A 5 9.24 -33.00 -32.63
C LYS A 5 7.92 -32.29 -32.24
N GLU A 6 6.84 -33.04 -32.09
CA GLU A 6 5.51 -32.52 -31.72
C GLU A 6 5.51 -31.98 -30.29
N LEU A 7 6.14 -32.72 -29.37
CA LEU A 7 6.32 -32.28 -27.99
C LEU A 7 7.12 -30.97 -27.90
N ARG A 8 8.21 -30.84 -28.67
CA ARG A 8 9.00 -29.59 -28.72
C ARG A 8 8.18 -28.43 -29.27
N ALA A 9 7.42 -28.63 -30.34
CA ALA A 9 6.56 -27.59 -30.90
C ALA A 9 5.48 -27.14 -29.90
N ARG A 10 4.93 -28.08 -29.13
CA ARG A 10 3.95 -27.80 -28.08
C ARG A 10 4.56 -27.00 -26.92
N ILE A 11 5.77 -27.33 -26.49
CA ILE A 11 6.49 -26.57 -25.44
C ILE A 11 6.69 -25.12 -25.90
N VAL A 12 7.21 -24.90 -27.10
CA VAL A 12 7.42 -23.54 -27.64
C VAL A 12 6.11 -22.75 -27.71
N LYS A 13 5.03 -23.40 -28.11
CA LYS A 13 3.69 -22.78 -28.13
C LYS A 13 3.21 -22.40 -26.73
N LEU A 14 3.45 -23.24 -25.72
CA LEU A 14 3.06 -22.94 -24.34
C LEU A 14 3.94 -21.84 -23.73
N GLU A 15 5.24 -21.84 -24.00
CA GLU A 15 6.15 -20.79 -23.53
C GLU A 15 5.78 -19.41 -24.07
N THR A 16 5.46 -19.33 -25.37
CA THR A 16 5.02 -18.08 -26.00
C THR A 16 3.70 -17.58 -25.41
N GLU A 17 2.76 -18.47 -25.12
CA GLU A 17 1.49 -18.10 -24.48
C GLU A 17 1.68 -17.67 -23.02
N ILE A 18 2.55 -18.34 -22.26
CA ILE A 18 2.92 -17.93 -20.90
C ILE A 18 3.49 -16.51 -20.91
N GLU A 19 4.41 -16.22 -21.83
CA GLU A 19 5.03 -14.90 -21.91
C GLU A 19 4.00 -13.81 -22.28
N ARG A 20 3.09 -14.13 -23.20
CA ARG A 20 1.97 -13.25 -23.54
C ARG A 20 1.08 -12.94 -22.33
N GLN A 21 0.73 -13.96 -21.55
CA GLN A 21 -0.13 -13.82 -20.38
C GLN A 21 0.57 -13.04 -19.26
N LYS A 22 1.86 -13.29 -19.01
CA LYS A 22 2.66 -12.51 -18.05
C LYS A 22 2.68 -11.04 -18.41
N LYS A 23 2.91 -10.71 -19.68
CA LYS A 23 2.89 -9.32 -20.15
C LYS A 23 1.53 -8.66 -19.93
N LEU A 24 0.44 -9.37 -20.20
CA LEU A 24 -0.91 -8.87 -19.93
C LEU A 24 -1.12 -8.62 -18.43
N LEU A 25 -0.71 -9.57 -17.58
CA LEU A 25 -0.81 -9.44 -16.13
C LEU A 25 -0.05 -8.20 -15.64
N THR A 26 1.19 -8.00 -16.09
CA THR A 26 1.99 -6.83 -15.73
C THR A 26 1.31 -5.51 -16.13
N ASN A 27 0.70 -5.46 -17.32
CA ASN A 27 -0.04 -4.26 -17.76
C ASN A 27 -1.25 -4.00 -16.86
N LEU A 28 -2.06 -5.04 -16.59
CA LEU A 28 -3.23 -4.91 -15.71
C LEU A 28 -2.85 -4.51 -14.29
N GLU A 29 -1.73 -5.02 -13.76
CA GLU A 29 -1.20 -4.60 -12.46
C GLU A 29 -0.74 -3.15 -12.46
N CYS A 30 -0.13 -2.70 -13.57
CA CYS A 30 0.24 -1.30 -13.76
C CYS A 30 -1.00 -0.40 -13.71
N ASP A 31 -2.10 -0.80 -14.36
CA ASP A 31 -3.35 -0.03 -14.41
C ASP A 31 -4.15 -0.09 -13.10
N LYS A 32 -4.12 -1.24 -12.41
CA LYS A 32 -4.77 -1.43 -11.11
C LYS A 32 -4.16 -0.53 -10.03
N LYS A 33 -2.83 -0.34 -10.02
CA LYS A 33 -2.12 0.42 -8.98
C LYS A 33 -2.64 1.87 -8.84
N PRO A 34 -2.78 2.68 -9.90
CA PRO A 34 -3.39 4.00 -9.85
C PRO A 34 -4.82 3.99 -9.29
N ALA A 35 -5.68 3.09 -9.77
CA ALA A 35 -7.06 3.00 -9.30
C ALA A 35 -7.12 2.66 -7.80
N GLN A 36 -6.25 1.75 -7.33
CA GLN A 36 -6.14 1.42 -5.91
C GLN A 36 -5.66 2.62 -5.09
N ARG A 37 -4.70 3.41 -5.58
CA ARG A 37 -4.25 4.63 -4.91
C ARG A 37 -5.35 5.67 -4.80
N GLN A 38 -6.11 5.88 -5.88
CA GLN A 38 -7.26 6.80 -5.88
C GLN A 38 -8.33 6.36 -4.89
N LEU A 39 -8.68 5.07 -4.88
CA LEU A 39 -9.63 4.53 -3.92
C LEU A 39 -9.15 4.73 -2.47
N ASN A 40 -7.88 4.43 -2.19
CA ASN A 40 -7.30 4.63 -0.87
C ASN A 40 -7.31 6.12 -0.46
N ALA A 41 -7.06 7.04 -1.39
CA ALA A 41 -7.13 8.47 -1.11
C ALA A 41 -8.56 8.95 -0.76
N VAL A 42 -9.59 8.35 -1.37
CA VAL A 42 -11.00 8.67 -1.08
C VAL A 42 -11.46 8.05 0.24
N LEU A 43 -10.98 6.84 0.54
CA LEU A 43 -11.39 6.08 1.73
C LEU A 43 -10.56 6.40 2.97
N ASP A 44 -9.37 6.98 2.85
CA ASP A 44 -8.53 7.35 4.01
C ASP A 44 -9.26 8.42 4.84
N PRO A 45 -9.72 8.09 6.06
CA PRO A 45 -10.43 9.04 6.90
C PRO A 45 -9.57 10.27 7.22
N VAL A 46 -8.25 10.09 7.36
CA VAL A 46 -7.31 11.19 7.66
C VAL A 46 -7.07 12.07 6.43
N ALA A 47 -7.19 11.55 5.22
CA ALA A 47 -7.17 12.38 4.00
C ALA A 47 -8.39 13.30 3.88
N ARG A 48 -9.49 12.98 4.58
CA ARG A 48 -10.73 13.77 4.59
C ARG A 48 -10.87 14.69 5.79
N LEU A 49 -10.07 14.49 6.83
CA LEU A 49 -10.07 15.32 8.02
C LEU A 49 -9.18 16.55 7.81
N PRO A 50 -9.54 17.71 8.39
CA PRO A 50 -8.61 18.81 8.50
C PRO A 50 -7.36 18.38 9.27
N LEU A 51 -6.22 18.98 8.91
CA LEU A 51 -4.91 18.71 9.52
C LEU A 51 -4.98 18.81 11.06
N GLU A 52 -5.67 19.83 11.56
CA GLU A 52 -5.82 20.13 12.98
C GLU A 52 -6.55 19.01 13.72
N ILE A 53 -7.59 18.45 13.11
CA ILE A 53 -8.36 17.35 13.71
C ILE A 53 -7.52 16.07 13.73
N SER A 54 -6.77 15.79 12.66
CA SER A 54 -5.86 14.65 12.64
C SER A 54 -4.74 14.78 13.66
N SER A 55 -4.14 15.97 13.82
CA SER A 55 -3.13 16.21 14.86
C SER A 55 -3.68 16.04 16.26
N GLU A 56 -4.90 16.51 16.52
CA GLU A 56 -5.54 16.37 17.84
C GLU A 56 -5.82 14.90 18.16
N ILE A 57 -6.35 14.13 17.20
CA ILE A 57 -6.56 12.68 17.35
C ILE A 57 -5.23 11.97 17.68
N PHE A 58 -4.13 12.34 17.00
CA PHE A 58 -2.83 11.74 17.24
C PHE A 58 -2.32 12.05 18.65
N VAL A 59 -2.46 13.29 19.13
CA VAL A 59 -2.09 13.67 20.50
C VAL A 59 -2.91 12.91 21.53
N LEU A 60 -4.23 12.82 21.34
CA LEU A 60 -5.13 12.08 22.23
C LEU A 60 -4.78 10.59 22.28
N SER A 61 -4.34 10.01 21.16
CA SER A 61 -3.97 8.59 21.10
C SER A 61 -2.83 8.24 22.07
N ARG A 62 -1.91 9.17 22.39
CA ARG A 62 -0.87 8.96 23.42
C ARG A 62 -1.46 8.66 24.79
N THR A 63 -2.53 9.36 25.14
CA THR A 63 -3.16 9.28 26.47
C THR A 63 -4.12 8.10 26.60
N ALA A 64 -4.64 7.61 25.46
CA ALA A 64 -5.53 6.46 25.42
C ALA A 64 -4.84 5.12 25.74
N PHE A 65 -3.49 5.05 25.61
CA PHE A 65 -2.71 3.84 25.84
C PHE A 65 -1.59 4.09 26.87
N PRO A 66 -1.89 4.04 28.19
CA PRO A 66 -1.03 4.60 29.25
C PRO A 66 0.19 3.75 29.70
N GLU A 67 0.58 2.70 28.99
CA GLU A 67 1.70 1.79 29.32
C GLU A 67 2.74 1.79 28.16
N PRO A 68 3.95 1.17 28.23
CA PRO A 68 5.18 1.65 27.55
C PRO A 68 5.16 1.71 25.99
N GLY A 69 4.02 1.38 25.37
CA GLY A 69 3.66 1.67 23.98
C GLY A 69 3.44 3.16 23.66
N ALA A 70 3.24 4.05 24.65
CA ALA A 70 3.03 5.48 24.37
C ALA A 70 4.19 6.14 23.61
N MET A 71 5.44 5.75 23.91
CA MET A 71 6.64 6.21 23.20
C MET A 71 6.74 5.63 21.78
N HIS A 72 6.00 4.55 21.49
CA HIS A 72 5.92 3.94 20.16
C HIS A 72 4.83 4.56 19.29
N ILE A 73 3.85 5.30 19.85
CA ILE A 73 2.74 5.83 19.06
C ILE A 73 3.21 6.78 17.94
N PRO A 74 4.06 7.79 18.19
CA PRO A 74 4.58 8.62 17.11
C PRO A 74 5.27 7.77 16.03
N MET A 75 6.08 6.79 16.45
CA MET A 75 6.77 5.87 15.53
C MET A 75 5.81 4.99 14.73
N LEU A 76 4.71 4.53 15.31
CA LEU A 76 3.67 3.79 14.61
C LEU A 76 2.98 4.66 13.56
N LEU A 77 2.66 5.91 13.91
CA LEU A 77 2.02 6.87 13.00
C LEU A 77 2.90 7.21 11.79
N LEU A 78 4.23 7.27 11.98
CA LEU A 78 5.19 7.47 10.87
C LEU A 78 5.16 6.35 9.83
N ASN A 79 4.71 5.14 10.19
CA ASN A 79 4.75 3.95 9.34
C ASN A 79 3.42 3.64 8.63
N VAL A 80 2.35 4.42 8.85
CA VAL A 80 1.04 4.17 8.23
C VAL A 80 1.01 4.60 6.77
N CYS A 81 1.27 5.89 6.50
CA CYS A 81 1.37 6.44 5.16
C CYS A 81 2.11 7.79 5.20
N ASN A 82 2.49 8.33 4.03
CA ASN A 82 3.20 9.60 3.95
C ASN A 82 2.40 10.77 4.55
N ALA A 83 1.07 10.76 4.42
CA ALA A 83 0.23 11.82 5.01
C ALA A 83 0.33 11.80 6.54
N TRP A 84 0.16 10.63 7.17
CA TRP A 84 0.26 10.50 8.64
C TRP A 84 1.67 10.84 9.14
N SER A 85 2.70 10.43 8.40
CA SER A 85 4.08 10.76 8.73
C SER A 85 4.32 12.27 8.74
N ASN A 86 3.85 12.98 7.71
CA ASN A 86 3.96 14.44 7.65
C ASN A 86 3.23 15.12 8.82
N ILE A 87 2.02 14.68 9.15
CA ILE A 87 1.23 15.22 10.27
C ILE A 87 1.94 14.97 11.61
N ALA A 88 2.44 13.76 11.83
CA ALA A 88 3.13 13.40 13.07
C ALA A 88 4.45 14.17 13.27
N LEU A 89 5.21 14.38 12.19
CA LEU A 89 6.43 15.19 12.23
C LEU A 89 6.14 16.68 12.41
N SER A 90 5.02 17.18 11.88
CA SER A 90 4.61 18.58 12.02
C SER A 90 3.87 18.90 13.32
N THR A 91 3.68 17.92 14.23
CA THR A 91 2.93 18.08 15.48
C THR A 91 3.87 17.92 16.69
N PRO A 92 4.53 19.01 17.18
CA PRO A 92 5.50 18.92 18.27
C PRO A 92 4.93 18.32 19.57
N THR A 93 3.64 18.53 19.86
CA THR A 93 2.95 18.01 21.05
C THR A 93 2.73 16.49 21.03
N LEU A 94 2.98 15.83 19.89
CA LEU A 94 2.90 14.38 19.76
C LEU A 94 4.15 13.66 20.30
N TRP A 95 5.28 14.35 20.39
CA TRP A 95 6.55 13.83 20.90
C TRP A 95 6.67 14.05 22.41
#